data_AF-A0A9E0X654-F1
#
_entry.id   AF-A0A9E0X654-F1
#
_cell.length_a   1.000
_cell.length_b   1.000
_cell.length_c   1.000
_cell.angle_alpha   90.00
_cell.angle_beta   90.00
_cell.angle_gamma   90.00
#
_symmetry.space_group_name_H-M   'P 1'
#
loop_
_entity.id
_entity.type
_entity.pdbx_description
1 polymer ?
#
loop_
_entity_poly.entity_id
_entity_poly.type
_entity_poly.pdbx_seq_one_letter_code
_entity_poly.pdbx_strand_id
1 'polypeptide(L)'
;MTTPPSSSSSQATRSERDTFGPIDVPADRLWGAQTQRSLQNFDISGERQPREIIHALAQVKRASARVNQALGLLDARKADAIVAAADEVLAGRHEGEFPLVVWQTGSGTQTNMNVNEVLANRA
;
A
#
# COMPACT_ATOMS: atom_id res chain seq x y z
N MET A 1 21.18 -30.57 26.32
CA MET A 1 20.05 -29.63 26.37
C MET A 1 20.56 -28.26 25.98
N THR A 2 20.35 -27.84 24.74
CA THR A 2 20.73 -26.52 24.23
C THR A 2 19.46 -25.80 23.79
N THR A 3 19.05 -24.80 24.55
CA THR A 3 17.91 -23.92 24.26
C THR A 3 18.24 -23.07 23.03
N PRO A 4 17.35 -22.94 22.03
CA PRO A 4 17.56 -21.99 20.94
C PRO A 4 17.35 -20.55 21.44
N PRO A 5 18.01 -19.54 20.85
CA PRO A 5 17.76 -18.15 21.17
C PRO A 5 16.39 -17.74 20.60
N SER A 6 15.46 -17.38 21.48
CA SER A 6 14.20 -16.74 21.10
C SER A 6 14.46 -15.26 20.81
N SER A 7 14.78 -14.91 19.57
CA SER A 7 14.79 -13.51 19.13
C SER A 7 13.42 -13.13 18.55
N SER A 8 12.41 -13.01 19.40
CA SER A 8 11.19 -12.28 19.03
C SER A 8 11.46 -10.79 19.19
N SER A 9 12.11 -10.17 18.20
CA SER A 9 12.01 -8.71 18.07
C SER A 9 10.55 -8.40 17.78
N SER A 10 9.80 -7.94 18.79
CA SER A 10 8.45 -7.42 18.59
C SER A 10 8.58 -6.22 17.65
N GLN A 11 8.33 -6.41 16.36
CA GLN A 11 8.27 -5.30 15.43
C GLN A 11 7.20 -4.33 15.92
N ALA A 12 7.57 -3.07 16.08
CA ALA A 12 6.61 -2.04 16.47
C ALA A 12 5.48 -2.01 15.43
N THR A 13 4.24 -1.94 15.90
CA THR A 13 3.05 -1.87 15.05
C THR A 13 2.33 -0.53 15.24
N ARG A 14 1.56 -0.14 14.23
CA ARG A 14 0.59 0.95 14.28
C ARG A 14 -0.80 0.37 14.07
N SER A 15 -1.77 0.88 14.82
CA SER A 15 -3.16 0.47 14.64
C SER A 15 -3.76 1.22 13.45
N GLU A 16 -4.26 0.48 12.47
CA GLU A 16 -4.99 0.98 11.31
C GLU A 16 -6.45 0.51 11.36
N ARG A 17 -7.35 1.20 10.67
CA ARG A 17 -8.78 0.87 10.71
C ARG A 17 -9.45 0.96 9.35
N ASP A 18 -10.20 -0.09 9.02
CA ASP A 18 -11.19 -0.10 7.94
C ASP A 18 -12.61 -0.30 8.51
N THR A 19 -13.58 -0.56 7.62
CA THR A 19 -14.98 -0.81 8.00
C THR A 19 -15.19 -2.09 8.81
N PHE A 20 -14.25 -3.05 8.75
CA PHE A 20 -14.30 -4.28 9.54
C PHE A 20 -13.74 -4.12 10.95
N GLY A 21 -12.98 -3.04 11.20
CA GLY A 21 -12.43 -2.73 12.52
C GLY A 21 -10.93 -2.45 12.50
N PRO A 22 -10.31 -2.36 13.70
CA PRO A 22 -8.87 -2.13 13.81
C PRO A 22 -8.05 -3.36 13.36
N ILE A 23 -6.84 -3.12 12.87
CA ILE A 23 -5.84 -4.13 12.53
C ILE A 23 -4.43 -3.56 12.75
N ASP A 24 -3.52 -4.38 13.27
CA ASP A 24 -2.14 -3.96 13.48
C ASP A 24 -1.33 -4.12 12.19
N VAL A 25 -0.66 -3.03 11.80
CA VAL A 25 0.25 -2.96 10.65
C VAL A 25 1.65 -2.68 11.15
N PRO A 26 2.72 -3.31 10.61
CA PRO A 26 4.09 -2.96 11.00
C PRO A 26 4.36 -1.46 10.82
N ALA A 27 4.96 -0.83 11.84
CA ALA A 27 5.12 0.62 11.90
C ALA A 27 6.12 1.17 10.87
N ASP A 28 6.96 0.32 10.29
CA ASP A 28 7.91 0.62 9.23
C ASP A 28 7.30 0.55 7.82
N ARG A 29 5.99 0.28 7.70
CA ARG A 29 5.28 0.08 6.42
C ARG A 29 4.30 1.20 6.11
N LEU A 30 4.23 1.51 4.82
CA LEU A 30 3.37 2.54 4.24
C LEU A 30 1.97 2.02 3.89
N TRP A 31 1.76 0.70 3.76
CA TRP A 31 0.41 0.20 3.51
C TRP A 31 -0.48 0.28 4.76
N GLY A 32 -1.79 0.09 4.58
CA GLY A 32 -2.80 0.27 5.61
C GLY A 32 -3.62 -0.97 5.91
N ALA A 33 -4.82 -0.75 6.46
CA ALA A 33 -5.69 -1.79 6.97
C ALA A 33 -6.08 -2.84 5.91
N GLN A 34 -6.48 -2.39 4.72
CA GLN A 34 -7.02 -3.28 3.70
C GLN A 34 -5.92 -4.14 3.07
N THR A 35 -4.72 -3.57 2.87
CA THR A 35 -3.56 -4.35 2.44
C THR A 35 -3.18 -5.39 3.48
N GLN A 36 -3.11 -5.00 4.75
CA GLN A 36 -2.78 -5.93 5.84
C GLN A 36 -3.80 -7.07 5.95
N ARG A 37 -5.09 -6.76 5.82
CA ARG A 37 -6.16 -7.77 5.81
C ARG A 37 -6.07 -8.68 4.59
N SER A 38 -5.71 -8.14 3.42
CA SER A 38 -5.50 -8.93 2.21
C SER A 38 -4.34 -9.91 2.36
N LEU A 39 -3.24 -9.51 3.01
CA LEU A 39 -2.13 -10.41 3.29
C LEU A 39 -2.55 -11.60 4.18
N GLN A 40 -3.43 -11.37 5.15
CA GLN A 40 -3.94 -12.42 6.02
C GLN A 40 -4.95 -13.34 5.31
N ASN A 41 -5.73 -12.80 4.38
CA ASN A 41 -6.80 -13.54 3.70
C ASN A 41 -6.33 -14.33 2.47
N PHE A 42 -5.28 -13.86 1.78
CA PHE A 42 -4.81 -14.40 0.52
C PHE A 42 -3.36 -14.91 0.64
N ASP A 43 -3.14 -15.87 1.53
CA ASP A 43 -1.89 -16.63 1.63
C ASP A 43 -1.86 -17.76 0.58
N ILE A 44 -1.88 -17.35 -0.70
CA ILE A 44 -1.97 -18.26 -1.85
C ILE A 44 -0.81 -17.97 -2.80
N SER A 45 0.11 -18.92 -2.90
CA SER A 45 1.36 -18.80 -3.68
C SER A 45 2.28 -17.66 -3.18
N GLY A 46 3.42 -17.48 -3.84
CA GLY A 46 4.38 -16.41 -3.57
C GLY A 46 4.52 -15.39 -4.71
N GLU A 47 3.78 -15.56 -5.81
CA GLU A 47 3.81 -14.66 -6.97
C GLU A 47 3.18 -13.32 -6.61
N ARG A 48 4.01 -12.28 -6.54
CA ARG A 48 3.58 -10.90 -6.26
C ARG A 48 3.08 -10.21 -7.52
N GLN A 49 2.31 -9.15 -7.32
CA GLN A 49 1.93 -8.27 -8.41
C GLN A 49 3.17 -7.76 -9.16
N PRO A 50 3.20 -7.84 -10.51
CA PRO A 50 4.29 -7.30 -11.30
C PRO A 50 4.45 -5.80 -11.05
N ARG A 51 5.69 -5.32 -11.00
CA ARG A 51 5.99 -3.89 -10.83
C ARG A 51 5.31 -3.03 -11.90
N GLU A 52 5.11 -3.56 -13.11
CA GLU A 52 4.47 -2.88 -14.22
C GLU A 52 3.01 -2.54 -13.89
N ILE A 53 2.29 -3.42 -13.17
CA ILE A 53 0.92 -3.18 -12.71
C ILE A 53 0.91 -2.09 -11.64
N ILE A 54 1.85 -2.14 -10.70
CA ILE A 54 1.98 -1.11 -9.66
C ILE A 54 2.28 0.25 -10.27
N HIS A 55 3.21 0.31 -11.23
CA HIS A 55 3.53 1.53 -11.96
C HIS A 55 2.32 2.05 -12.75
N ALA A 56 1.59 1.19 -13.45
CA ALA A 56 0.38 1.58 -14.16
C ALA A 56 -0.67 2.18 -13.21
N LEU A 57 -0.90 1.55 -12.05
CA LEU A 57 -1.82 2.08 -11.04
C LEU A 57 -1.33 3.41 -10.46
N ALA A 58 -0.03 3.56 -10.18
CA ALA A 58 0.54 4.82 -9.72
C ALA A 58 0.37 5.95 -10.76
N GLN A 59 0.54 5.67 -12.06
CA GLN A 59 0.25 6.63 -13.14
C GLN A 59 -1.22 7.05 -13.14
N VAL A 60 -2.15 6.10 -12.97
CA VAL A 60 -3.59 6.39 -12.87
C VAL A 60 -3.86 7.31 -11.69
N LYS A 61 -3.35 7.00 -10.49
CA LYS A 61 -3.55 7.84 -9.29
C LYS A 61 -2.98 9.24 -9.45
N ARG A 62 -1.79 9.34 -10.04
CA ARG A 62 -1.16 10.63 -10.35
C ARG A 62 -2.00 11.46 -11.32
N ALA A 63 -2.49 10.85 -12.40
CA ALA A 63 -3.33 11.54 -13.38
C ALA A 63 -4.66 11.97 -12.75
N SER A 64 -5.31 11.09 -11.98
CA SER A 64 -6.56 11.41 -11.28
C SER A 64 -6.38 12.56 -10.28
N ALA A 65 -5.28 12.59 -9.52
CA ALA A 65 -5.00 13.68 -8.58
C ALA A 65 -4.86 15.04 -9.30
N ARG A 66 -4.12 15.08 -10.42
CA ARG A 66 -3.96 16.29 -11.24
C ARG A 66 -5.28 16.77 -11.86
N VAL A 67 -6.07 15.84 -12.40
CA VAL A 67 -7.38 16.17 -12.99
C VAL A 67 -8.32 16.69 -11.91
N ASN A 68 -8.38 16.04 -10.74
CA ASN A 68 -9.21 16.50 -9.63
C ASN A 68 -8.80 17.87 -9.11
N GLN A 69 -7.50 18.17 -9.04
CA GLN A 69 -6.99 19.50 -8.70
C GLN A 69 -7.42 20.54 -9.75
N ALA A 70 -7.26 20.24 -11.04
CA ALA A 70 -7.64 21.14 -12.13
C ALA A 70 -9.15 21.42 -12.17
N LEU A 71 -9.98 20.45 -11.77
CA LEU A 71 -11.43 20.61 -11.64
C LEU A 71 -11.86 21.26 -10.31
N GLY A 72 -10.92 21.56 -9.40
CA GLY A 72 -11.23 22.11 -8.07
C GLY A 72 -11.87 21.11 -7.10
N LEU A 73 -11.83 19.81 -7.41
CA LEU A 73 -12.39 18.73 -6.59
C LEU A 73 -11.42 18.23 -5.50
N LEU A 74 -10.14 18.59 -5.61
CA LEU A 74 -9.10 18.21 -4.66
C LEU A 74 -8.24 19.43 -4.32
N ASP A 75 -8.03 19.67 -3.03
CA ASP A 75 -7.15 20.72 -2.52
C ASP A 75 -5.72 20.56 -3.08
N ALA A 76 -5.10 21.68 -3.46
CA ALA A 76 -3.79 21.69 -4.11
C ALA A 76 -2.71 21.00 -3.27
N ARG A 77 -2.69 21.21 -1.94
CA ARG A 77 -1.68 20.60 -1.07
C ARG A 77 -1.81 19.07 -1.06
N LYS A 78 -3.05 18.55 -1.04
CA LYS A 78 -3.29 17.10 -1.12
C LYS A 78 -2.94 16.53 -2.49
N ALA A 79 -3.34 17.23 -3.55
CA ALA A 79 -3.03 16.83 -4.92
C ALA A 79 -1.52 16.74 -5.15
N ASP A 80 -0.78 17.78 -4.76
CA ASP A 80 0.67 17.86 -4.95
C ASP A 80 1.40 16.78 -4.14
N ALA A 81 0.94 16.48 -2.91
CA ALA A 81 1.50 15.43 -2.08
C ALA A 81 1.26 14.02 -2.68
N ILE A 82 0.05 13.75 -3.19
CA ILE A 82 -0.27 12.49 -3.88
C ILE A 82 0.56 12.34 -5.17
N VAL A 83 0.70 13.42 -5.95
CA VAL A 83 1.50 13.44 -7.17
C VAL A 83 2.97 13.15 -6.84
N ALA A 84 3.53 13.79 -5.81
CA ALA A 84 4.89 13.56 -5.37
C ALA A 84 5.09 12.11 -4.92
N ALA A 85 4.19 11.58 -4.07
CA ALA A 85 4.19 10.18 -3.63
C ALA A 85 4.17 9.20 -4.82
N ALA A 86 3.32 9.47 -5.82
CA ALA A 86 3.21 8.63 -7.02
C ALA A 86 4.47 8.73 -7.89
N ASP A 87 5.07 9.91 -8.04
CA ASP A 87 6.34 10.09 -8.75
C ASP A 87 7.48 9.32 -8.04
N GLU A 88 7.44 9.14 -6.71
CA GLU A 88 8.39 8.28 -6.01
C GLU A 88 8.26 6.81 -6.40
N VAL A 89 7.03 6.30 -6.41
CA VAL A 89 6.73 4.91 -6.81
C VAL A 89 7.16 4.68 -8.26
N LEU A 90 6.87 5.62 -9.16
CA LEU A 90 7.27 5.53 -10.57
C LEU A 90 8.78 5.59 -10.77
N ALA A 91 9.52 6.21 -9.85
CA ALA A 91 10.98 6.20 -9.82
C ALA A 91 11.56 4.89 -9.22
N GLY A 92 10.74 3.88 -8.96
CA GLY A 92 11.17 2.61 -8.36
C GLY A 92 11.48 2.70 -6.88
N ARG A 93 11.00 3.74 -6.17
CA ARG A 93 11.09 3.80 -4.71
C ARG A 93 9.92 3.00 -4.10
N HIS A 94 10.12 2.53 -2.87
CA HIS A 94 9.08 1.82 -2.09
C HIS A 94 8.63 0.47 -2.67
N GLU A 95 9.48 -0.24 -3.42
CA GLU A 95 9.14 -1.57 -3.99
C GLU A 95 8.68 -2.58 -2.92
N GLY A 96 9.20 -2.45 -1.69
CA GLY A 96 8.82 -3.30 -0.56
C GLY A 96 7.40 -3.07 -0.02
N GLU A 97 6.70 -2.03 -0.48
CA GLU A 97 5.40 -1.60 0.05
C GLU A 97 4.20 -2.17 -0.72
N PHE A 98 4.47 -3.03 -1.71
CA PHE A 98 3.45 -3.71 -2.52
C PHE A 98 3.54 -5.23 -2.35
N PRO A 99 3.18 -5.77 -1.17
CA PRO A 99 3.43 -7.18 -0.84
C PRO A 99 2.37 -8.15 -1.37
N LEU A 100 1.29 -7.65 -1.99
CA LEU A 100 0.14 -8.47 -2.37
C LEU A 100 0.45 -9.43 -3.52
N VAL A 101 -0.11 -10.63 -3.40
CA VAL A 101 -0.02 -11.69 -4.41
C VAL A 101 -0.94 -11.44 -5.60
N VAL A 102 -0.64 -12.08 -6.73
CA VAL A 102 -1.50 -12.11 -7.92
C VAL A 102 -2.86 -12.74 -7.61
N TRP A 103 -2.86 -13.77 -6.77
CA TRP A 103 -4.03 -14.59 -6.42
C TRP A 103 -4.88 -13.95 -5.31
N GLN A 104 -5.50 -12.82 -5.64
CA GLN A 104 -6.41 -12.06 -4.80
C GLN A 104 -7.82 -12.00 -5.43
N THR A 105 -8.66 -11.02 -5.07
CA THR A 105 -9.95 -10.84 -5.75
C THR A 105 -9.78 -10.56 -7.25
N GLY A 106 -10.67 -11.09 -8.09
CA GLY A 106 -10.62 -10.94 -9.55
C GLY A 106 -10.77 -9.50 -10.05
N SER A 107 -11.31 -8.59 -9.24
CA SER A 107 -11.41 -7.16 -9.60
C SER A 107 -10.13 -6.36 -9.33
N GLY A 108 -9.13 -6.94 -8.66
CA GLY A 108 -7.91 -6.21 -8.28
C GLY A 108 -8.11 -5.15 -7.19
N THR A 109 -9.22 -5.21 -6.43
CA THR A 109 -9.55 -4.21 -5.42
C THR A 109 -8.45 -4.04 -4.37
N GLN A 110 -7.82 -5.13 -3.92
CA GLN A 110 -6.79 -5.02 -2.87
C GLN A 110 -5.51 -4.37 -3.39
N THR A 111 -5.04 -4.67 -4.61
CA THR A 111 -3.90 -3.93 -5.20
C THR A 111 -4.23 -2.45 -5.43
N ASN A 112 -5.44 -2.13 -5.90
CA ASN A 112 -5.85 -0.73 -6.02
C ASN A 112 -5.82 -0.01 -4.66
N MET A 113 -6.30 -0.65 -3.60
CA MET A 113 -6.27 -0.09 -2.25
C MET A 113 -4.85 -0.03 -1.67
N ASN A 114 -4.00 -1.00 -1.96
CA ASN A 114 -2.60 -0.97 -1.56
C ASN A 114 -1.87 0.26 -2.11
N VAL A 115 -2.07 0.59 -3.40
CA VAL A 115 -1.53 1.84 -3.95
C VAL A 115 -2.13 3.07 -3.26
N ASN A 116 -3.44 3.10 -3.01
CA ASN A 116 -4.05 4.24 -2.30
C ASN A 116 -3.47 4.44 -0.90
N GLU A 117 -3.34 3.38 -0.11
CA GLU A 117 -2.83 3.42 1.26
C GLU A 117 -1.35 3.85 1.29
N VAL A 118 -0.51 3.28 0.42
CA VAL A 118 0.91 3.65 0.33
C VAL A 118 1.09 5.12 -0.04
N LEU A 119 0.36 5.60 -1.06
CA LEU A 119 0.43 7.00 -1.46
C LEU A 119 -0.08 7.94 -0.37
N ALA A 120 -1.13 7.57 0.35
CA ALA A 120 -1.72 8.38 1.42
C ALA A 120 -0.79 8.49 2.64
N ASN A 121 -0.13 7.40 3.06
CA ASN A 121 0.80 7.43 4.19
C ASN A 121 2.15 8.06 3.83
N ARG A 122 2.51 8.07 2.55
CA ARG A 122 3.70 8.77 2.07
C ARG A 122 3.51 10.28 1.94
N ALA A 123 2.32 10.72 1.51
CA ALA A 123 1.96 12.11 1.24
C ALA A 123 1.91 12.97 2.52
#